data_AF-R6N2B1-F1
#
_entry.id   AF-R6N2B1-F1
#
_cell.length_a   1.000
_cell.length_b   1.000
_cell.length_c   1.000
_cell.angle_alpha   90.00
_cell.angle_beta   90.00
_cell.angle_gamma   90.00
#
_symmetry.space_group_name_H-M   'P 1'
#
loop_
_entity.id
_entity.type
_entity.pdbx_description
1 polymer ?
#
loop_
_entity_poly.entity_id
_entity_poly.type
_entity_poly.pdbx_seq_one_letter_code
_entity_poly.pdbx_strand_id
1 'polypeptide(L)'
;MAKNRIKISILGSDYIIASEEEENYVRQIAAETEKRIAGITRDNPRLSVTMAAVLAALDYCDEAVKATESADNLRSQIKDYLEDSSQARMEADEARRENEKLKKEVQTLRSRLEHQAAEPKKSAQVPGRTVAAPAPISRPAGQNRAYSQPAPEQKEKSTLDQEIMEFFQSGEAEE
;
A
#
# COMPACT_ATOMS: atom_id res chain seq x y z
N MET A 1 25.45 2.16 34.88
CA MET A 1 24.83 0.82 34.94
C MET A 1 25.91 -0.19 35.30
N ALA A 2 25.62 -1.16 36.17
CA ALA A 2 26.62 -2.14 36.60
C ALA A 2 26.86 -3.16 35.47
N LYS A 3 28.11 -3.28 35.01
CA LYS A 3 28.48 -4.28 34.00
C LYS A 3 28.66 -5.63 34.69
N ASN A 4 27.87 -6.61 34.27
CA ASN A 4 28.01 -7.99 34.72
C ASN A 4 29.26 -8.60 34.07
N ARG A 5 30.06 -9.30 34.87
CA ARG A 5 31.23 -10.04 34.39
C ARG A 5 30.82 -11.49 34.15
N ILE A 6 30.69 -11.85 32.88
CA ILE A 6 30.22 -13.17 32.46
C ILE A 6 31.40 -13.96 31.92
N LYS A 7 31.56 -15.18 32.41
CA LYS A 7 32.59 -16.10 31.92
C LYS A 7 32.01 -16.97 30.81
N ILE A 8 32.62 -16.93 29.64
CA ILE A 8 32.26 -17.75 28.48
C ILE A 8 33.46 -18.58 28.04
N SER A 9 33.21 -19.65 27.29
CA SER A 9 34.24 -20.47 26.67
C SER A 9 33.93 -20.59 25.19
N ILE A 10 34.92 -20.35 24.32
CA ILE A 10 34.80 -20.46 22.86
C ILE A 10 35.98 -21.28 22.37
N LEU A 11 35.72 -22.41 21.71
CA LEU A 11 36.73 -23.32 21.16
C LEU A 11 37.79 -23.74 22.20
N GLY A 12 37.35 -23.99 23.43
CA GLY A 12 38.20 -24.36 24.55
C GLY A 12 39.03 -23.23 25.16
N SER A 13 38.82 -21.98 24.72
CA SER A 13 39.44 -20.79 25.31
C SER A 13 38.42 -20.04 26.17
N ASP A 14 38.79 -19.76 27.42
CA ASP A 14 37.93 -19.04 28.37
C ASP A 14 38.11 -17.52 28.26
N TYR A 15 36.99 -16.79 28.18
CA TYR A 15 36.95 -15.33 28.12
C TYR A 15 36.04 -14.77 29.22
N ILE A 16 36.37 -13.57 29.70
CA ILE A 16 35.52 -12.82 30.64
C ILE A 16 35.02 -11.58 29.91
N ILE A 17 33.72 -11.52 29.66
CA ILE A 17 33.06 -10.39 28.99
C ILE A 17 32.35 -9.54 30.04
N ALA A 18 32.54 -8.22 29.96
CA ALA A 18 31.76 -7.25 30.71
C ALA A 18 30.59 -6.76 29.83
N SER A 19 29.36 -7.18 30.15
CA SER A 19 28.15 -6.81 29.42
C SER A 19 27.07 -6.25 30.35
N GLU A 20 26.19 -5.42 29.82
CA GLU A 20 24.98 -4.97 30.51
C GLU A 20 23.78 -5.90 30.23
N GLU A 21 23.93 -6.78 29.24
CA GLU A 21 22.93 -7.77 28.85
C GLU A 21 22.83 -8.95 29.83
N GLU A 22 21.76 -9.72 29.69
CA GLU A 22 21.56 -10.96 30.44
C GLU A 22 22.66 -11.99 30.12
N GLU A 23 23.08 -12.73 31.14
CA GLU A 23 24.07 -13.80 30.98
C GLU A 23 23.66 -14.85 29.94
N ASN A 24 22.38 -15.22 29.88
CA ASN A 24 21.87 -16.18 28.90
C ASN A 24 22.05 -15.68 27.46
N TYR A 25 21.76 -14.41 27.20
CA TYR A 25 21.96 -13.80 25.89
C TYR A 25 23.43 -13.81 25.47
N VAL A 26 24.33 -13.38 26.36
CA VAL A 26 25.78 -13.38 26.07
C VAL A 26 26.31 -14.80 25.82
N ARG A 27 25.83 -15.79 26.58
CA ARG A 27 26.17 -17.21 26.36
C ARG A 27 25.64 -17.74 25.03
N GLN A 28 24.44 -17.33 24.63
CA GLN A 28 23.86 -17.69 23.33
C GLN A 28 24.70 -17.15 22.17
N ILE A 29 25.09 -15.87 22.22
CA ILE A 29 25.97 -15.24 21.22
C ILE A 29 27.33 -15.94 21.17
N ALA A 30 27.90 -16.30 22.32
CA ALA A 30 29.15 -17.06 22.37
C ALA A 30 29.02 -18.44 21.70
N ALA A 31 27.93 -19.17 21.97
CA ALA A 31 27.66 -20.47 21.35
C ALA A 31 27.42 -20.37 19.85
N GLU A 32 26.73 -19.32 19.39
CA GLU A 32 26.50 -19.08 17.96
C GLU A 32 27.81 -18.73 17.23
N THR A 33 28.65 -17.92 17.87
CA THR A 33 29.99 -17.60 17.36
C THR A 33 30.84 -18.85 17.25
N GLU A 34 30.86 -19.69 18.29
CA GLU A 34 31.58 -20.96 18.28
C GLU A 34 31.08 -21.89 17.15
N LYS A 35 29.76 -22.01 16.98
CA LYS A 35 29.16 -22.82 15.92
C LYS A 35 29.61 -22.36 14.53
N ARG A 36 29.67 -21.05 14.28
CA ARG A 36 30.11 -20.50 12.98
C ARG A 36 31.59 -20.79 12.73
N ILE A 37 32.46 -20.52 13.72
CA ILE A 37 33.90 -20.78 13.57
C ILE A 37 34.18 -22.28 13.41
N ALA A 38 33.48 -23.13 14.19
CA ALA A 38 33.59 -24.58 14.09
C ALA A 38 33.12 -25.09 12.70
N GLY A 39 32.06 -24.50 12.13
CA GLY A 39 31.61 -24.80 10.78
C GLY A 39 32.68 -24.51 9.72
N ILE A 40 33.24 -23.29 9.73
CA ILE A 40 34.29 -22.88 8.80
C ILE A 40 35.53 -23.79 8.92
N THR A 41 35.93 -24.12 10.16
CA THR A 41 37.08 -24.98 10.42
C THR A 41 36.82 -26.43 9.96
N ARG A 42 35.60 -26.93 10.14
CA ARG A 42 35.20 -28.27 9.68
C ARG A 42 35.24 -28.40 8.16
N ASP A 43 34.75 -27.37 7.47
CA ASP A 43 34.69 -27.36 6.01
C ASP A 43 36.08 -27.12 5.39
N ASN A 44 36.97 -26.43 6.11
CA ASN A 44 38.33 -26.11 5.68
C ASN A 44 39.38 -26.46 6.74
N PRO A 45 39.73 -27.76 6.90
CA PRO A 45 40.63 -28.22 7.95
C PRO A 45 42.10 -27.73 7.83
N ARG A 46 42.45 -27.07 6.71
CA ARG A 46 43.77 -26.45 6.51
C ARG A 46 43.85 -25.03 7.06
N LEU A 47 42.73 -24.41 7.44
CA LEU A 47 42.71 -23.07 7.99
C LEU A 47 43.02 -23.10 9.49
N SER A 48 43.75 -22.09 9.95
CA SER A 48 43.94 -21.88 11.38
C SER A 48 42.65 -21.37 12.03
N VAL A 49 42.47 -21.66 13.32
CA VAL A 49 41.32 -21.16 14.09
C VAL A 49 41.24 -19.63 14.04
N THR A 50 42.37 -18.94 14.07
CA THR A 50 42.42 -17.48 13.94
C THR A 50 41.88 -17.00 12.61
N MET A 51 42.25 -17.66 11.50
CA MET A 51 41.74 -17.30 10.18
C MET A 51 40.25 -17.62 10.03
N ALA A 52 39.80 -18.75 10.57
CA ALA A 52 38.38 -19.10 10.64
C ALA A 52 37.57 -18.10 11.46
N ALA A 53 38.13 -17.59 12.57
CA ALA A 53 37.52 -16.54 13.38
C ALA A 53 37.41 -15.21 12.63
N VAL A 54 38.44 -14.82 11.86
CA VAL A 54 38.40 -13.63 11.01
C VAL A 54 37.34 -13.77 9.92
N LEU A 55 37.22 -14.94 9.28
CA LEU A 55 36.18 -15.20 8.28
C LEU A 55 34.77 -15.15 8.90
N ALA A 56 34.57 -15.78 10.06
CA ALA A 56 33.30 -15.69 10.78
C ALA A 56 32.93 -14.25 11.15
N ALA A 57 33.91 -13.44 11.56
CA ALA A 57 33.68 -12.03 11.87
C ALA A 57 33.29 -11.23 10.62
N LEU A 58 33.93 -11.48 9.47
CA LEU A 58 33.57 -10.84 8.20
C LEU A 58 32.15 -11.21 7.77
N ASP A 59 31.75 -12.49 7.90
CA ASP A 59 30.40 -12.94 7.60
C ASP A 59 29.36 -12.24 8.49
N TYR A 60 29.60 -12.17 9.81
CA TYR A 60 28.69 -11.48 10.73
C TYR A 60 28.61 -9.97 10.46
N CYS A 61 29.72 -9.34 10.06
CA CYS A 61 29.70 -7.93 9.67
C CYS A 61 28.87 -7.70 8.40
N ASP A 62 29.02 -8.55 7.39
CA ASP A 62 28.23 -8.48 6.15
C ASP A 62 26.74 -8.71 6.42
N GLU A 63 26.39 -9.75 7.21
CA GLU A 63 25.01 -10.02 7.63
C GLU A 63 24.41 -8.85 8.41
N ALA A 64 25.17 -8.23 9.32
CA ALA A 64 24.70 -7.08 10.10
C ALA A 64 24.45 -5.84 9.23
N VAL A 65 25.33 -5.56 8.26
CA VAL A 65 25.15 -4.46 7.31
C VAL A 65 23.90 -4.69 6.46
N LYS A 66 23.76 -5.87 5.86
CA LYS A 66 22.58 -6.23 5.05
C LYS A 66 21.28 -6.19 5.85
N ALA A 67 21.30 -6.66 7.09
CA ALA A 67 20.14 -6.59 7.99
C ALA A 67 19.75 -5.14 8.31
N THR A 68 20.75 -4.27 8.52
CA THR A 68 20.52 -2.85 8.78
C THR A 68 19.94 -2.15 7.55
N GLU A 69 20.52 -2.38 6.36
CA GLU A 69 20.01 -1.84 5.09
C GLU A 69 18.58 -2.30 4.81
N SER A 70 18.27 -3.58 5.05
CA SER A 70 16.92 -4.12 4.94
C SER A 70 15.95 -3.44 5.90
N ALA A 71 16.34 -3.27 7.17
CA ALA A 71 15.53 -2.58 8.16
C ALA A 71 15.26 -1.11 7.78
N ASP A 72 16.26 -0.41 7.24
CA ASP A 72 16.10 0.98 6.82
C ASP A 72 15.24 1.11 5.56
N ASN A 73 15.35 0.18 4.62
CA ASN A 73 14.45 0.09 3.47
C ASN A 73 12.99 -0.14 3.92
N LEU A 74 12.76 -1.07 4.84
CA LEU A 74 11.43 -1.31 5.40
C LEU A 74 10.88 -0.08 6.13
N ARG A 75 11.72 0.64 6.88
CA ARG A 75 11.33 1.92 7.51
C ARG A 75 10.93 2.97 6.49
N SER A 76 11.67 3.10 5.39
CA SER A 76 11.34 4.04 4.32
C SER A 76 9.98 3.69 3.71
N GLN A 77 9.75 2.42 3.36
CA GLN A 77 8.48 1.99 2.79
C GLN A 77 7.30 2.26 3.74
N ILE A 78 7.44 1.96 5.03
CA ILE A 78 6.39 2.26 6.02
C ILE A 78 6.08 3.75 6.05
N LYS A 79 7.11 4.59 6.00
CA LYS A 79 6.94 6.04 5.97
C LYS A 79 6.21 6.49 4.70
N ASP A 80 6.64 6.01 3.54
CA ASP A 80 6.05 6.38 2.25
C ASP A 80 4.57 5.94 2.20
N TYR A 81 4.25 4.70 2.63
CA TYR A 81 2.86 4.24 2.72
C TYR A 81 2.00 5.07 3.68
N LEU A 82 2.58 5.53 4.79
CA LEU A 82 1.86 6.37 5.74
C LEU A 82 1.58 7.76 5.17
N GLU A 83 2.55 8.34 4.46
CA GLU A 83 2.40 9.62 3.77
C GLU A 83 1.35 9.51 2.66
N ASP A 84 1.42 8.50 1.81
CA ASP A 84 0.45 8.24 0.74
C ASP A 84 -0.96 8.01 1.30
N SER A 85 -1.10 7.22 2.38
CA SER A 85 -2.39 7.00 3.04
C SER A 85 -2.97 8.29 3.61
N SER A 86 -2.13 9.13 4.21
CA SER A 86 -2.54 10.42 4.75
C SER A 86 -3.00 11.36 3.64
N GLN A 87 -2.28 11.40 2.51
CA GLN A 87 -2.62 12.22 1.36
C GLN A 87 -3.92 11.74 0.72
N ALA A 88 -4.08 10.44 0.47
CA ALA A 88 -5.29 9.86 -0.09
C ALA A 88 -6.52 10.16 0.79
N ARG A 89 -6.37 10.15 2.12
CA ARG A 89 -7.44 10.53 3.04
C ARG A 89 -7.80 12.01 2.93
N MET A 90 -6.81 12.90 2.84
CA MET A 90 -7.06 14.34 2.66
C MET A 90 -7.77 14.62 1.33
N GLU A 91 -7.32 14.01 0.24
CA GLU A 91 -7.94 14.12 -1.09
C GLU A 91 -9.39 13.59 -1.07
N ALA A 92 -9.63 12.46 -0.40
CA ALA A 92 -10.98 11.90 -0.25
C ALA A 92 -11.90 12.84 0.55
N ASP A 93 -11.39 13.45 1.63
CA ASP A 93 -12.16 14.40 2.43
C ASP A 93 -12.45 15.70 1.66
N GLU A 94 -11.52 16.18 0.84
CA GLU A 94 -11.73 17.31 -0.05
C GLU A 94 -12.78 17.00 -1.13
N ALA A 95 -12.64 15.87 -1.83
CA ALA A 95 -13.59 15.43 -2.84
C ALA A 95 -15.00 15.24 -2.26
N ARG A 96 -15.12 14.77 -1.01
CA ARG A 96 -16.41 14.67 -0.29
C ARG A 96 -17.02 16.05 -0.05
N ARG A 97 -16.23 17.02 0.43
CA ARG A 97 -16.69 18.39 0.66
C ARG A 97 -17.16 19.06 -0.63
N GLU A 98 -16.43 18.88 -1.73
CA GLU A 98 -16.82 19.40 -3.04
C GLU A 98 -18.10 18.73 -3.56
N ASN A 99 -18.20 17.41 -3.43
CA ASN A 99 -19.43 16.68 -3.77
C ASN A 99 -20.65 17.20 -3.02
N GLU A 100 -20.51 17.48 -1.72
CA GLU A 100 -21.59 18.06 -0.92
C GLU A 100 -21.98 19.46 -1.38
N LYS A 101 -21.01 20.31 -1.72
CA LYS A 101 -21.26 21.66 -2.27
C LYS A 101 -22.02 21.56 -3.60
N LEU A 102 -21.51 20.77 -4.54
CA LEU A 102 -22.14 20.57 -5.86
C LEU A 102 -23.54 19.98 -5.74
N LYS A 103 -23.76 19.02 -4.82
CA LYS A 103 -25.10 18.46 -4.56
C LYS A 103 -26.08 19.54 -4.09
N LYS A 104 -25.66 20.45 -3.20
CA LYS A 104 -26.49 21.58 -2.76
C LYS A 104 -26.80 22.53 -3.93
N GLU A 105 -25.80 22.88 -4.74
CA GLU A 105 -26.00 23.72 -5.93
C GLU A 105 -26.99 23.09 -6.91
N VAL A 106 -26.82 21.80 -7.24
CA VAL A 106 -27.75 21.05 -8.09
C VAL A 106 -29.16 21.08 -7.53
N GLN A 107 -29.32 20.89 -6.21
CA GLN A 107 -30.63 20.96 -5.56
C GLN A 107 -31.26 22.35 -5.71
N THR A 108 -30.52 23.42 -5.42
CA THR A 108 -31.04 24.80 -5.54
C THR A 108 -31.43 25.16 -6.97
N LEU A 109 -30.62 24.75 -7.96
CA LEU A 109 -30.91 24.98 -9.37
C LEU A 109 -32.15 24.20 -9.82
N ARG A 110 -32.30 22.94 -9.40
CA ARG A 110 -33.51 22.14 -9.67
C ARG A 110 -34.76 22.81 -9.10
N SER A 111 -34.72 23.25 -7.84
CA SER A 111 -35.85 23.97 -7.23
C SER A 111 -36.16 25.28 -7.97
N ARG A 112 -35.15 26.02 -8.43
CA ARG A 112 -35.35 27.24 -9.22
C ARG A 112 -35.99 26.97 -10.58
N LEU A 113 -35.56 25.92 -11.27
CA LEU A 113 -36.17 25.48 -12.54
C LEU A 113 -37.61 25.04 -12.34
N GLU A 114 -37.91 24.31 -11.26
CA GLU A 114 -39.26 23.90 -10.91
C GLU A 114 -40.16 25.11 -10.64
N HIS A 115 -39.67 26.12 -9.90
CA HIS A 115 -40.40 27.38 -9.69
C HIS A 115 -40.58 28.18 -10.99
N GLN A 116 -39.60 28.22 -11.89
CA GLN A 116 -39.76 28.87 -13.21
C GLN A 116 -40.71 28.12 -14.15
N ALA A 117 -40.78 26.79 -14.04
CA ALA A 117 -41.76 25.97 -14.76
C ALA A 117 -43.17 26.13 -14.17
N ALA A 118 -43.28 26.42 -12.88
CA ALA A 118 -44.53 26.65 -12.17
C ALA A 118 -45.05 28.09 -12.25
N GLU A 119 -44.25 29.06 -12.72
CA GLU A 119 -44.78 30.37 -13.09
C GLU A 119 -45.66 30.23 -14.35
N PRO A 120 -46.98 30.45 -14.26
CA PRO A 120 -47.83 30.39 -15.44
C PRO A 120 -47.42 31.54 -16.36
N LYS A 121 -47.09 31.21 -17.62
CA LYS A 121 -47.03 32.17 -18.73
C LYS A 121 -48.31 33.02 -18.69
N LYS A 122 -48.23 34.24 -18.15
CA LYS A 122 -49.31 35.23 -18.25
C LYS A 122 -49.42 35.62 -19.73
N SER A 123 -50.42 35.00 -20.37
CA SER A 123 -51.20 35.47 -21.52
C SER A 123 -50.46 36.31 -22.57
N ALA A 124 -50.16 35.69 -23.71
CA ALA A 124 -50.33 36.31 -25.01
C ALA A 124 -51.02 35.31 -25.94
N GLN A 125 -52.36 35.33 -25.89
CA GLN A 125 -53.23 34.64 -26.82
C GLN A 125 -53.11 35.32 -28.18
N VAL A 126 -52.52 34.64 -29.16
CA VAL A 126 -52.54 35.08 -30.57
C VAL A 126 -53.68 34.32 -31.26
N PRO A 127 -54.68 35.02 -31.83
CA PRO A 127 -55.85 34.39 -32.42
C PRO A 127 -55.48 33.65 -33.72
N GLY A 128 -56.21 32.57 -33.96
CA GLY A 128 -55.88 31.53 -34.93
C GLY A 128 -55.64 32.01 -36.36
N ARG A 129 -54.69 31.35 -37.00
CA ARG A 129 -54.63 31.20 -38.45
C ARG A 129 -54.48 29.72 -38.76
N THR A 130 -55.55 29.15 -39.29
CA THR A 130 -55.56 27.83 -39.92
C THR A 130 -54.58 27.85 -41.08
N VAL A 131 -53.57 26.98 -41.04
CA VAL A 131 -52.80 26.61 -42.22
C VAL A 131 -52.68 25.10 -42.28
N ALA A 132 -52.95 24.62 -43.49
CA ALA A 132 -53.23 23.24 -43.85
C ALA A 132 -52.11 22.26 -43.50
N ALA A 133 -52.50 21.00 -43.30
CA ALA A 133 -51.58 19.87 -43.12
C ALA A 133 -50.59 19.76 -44.30
N PRO A 134 -49.28 19.81 -44.07
CA PRO A 134 -48.32 19.36 -45.06
C PRO A 134 -48.16 17.83 -44.97
N ALA A 135 -48.05 17.21 -46.16
CA ALA A 135 -47.97 15.77 -46.44
C ALA A 135 -46.94 14.98 -45.60
N PRO A 136 -47.09 13.64 -45.48
CA PRO A 136 -46.11 12.82 -44.79
C PRO A 136 -44.75 12.87 -45.49
N ILE A 137 -43.75 13.43 -44.82
CA ILE A 137 -42.36 13.42 -45.27
C ILE A 137 -41.80 12.02 -44.98
N SER A 138 -41.61 11.23 -46.03
CA SER A 138 -40.79 10.01 -45.98
C SER A 138 -39.35 10.38 -45.59
N ARG A 139 -38.90 9.90 -44.42
CA ARG A 139 -37.49 10.02 -44.01
C ARG A 139 -36.62 9.19 -44.97
N PRO A 140 -35.59 9.77 -45.59
CA PRO A 140 -34.59 8.98 -46.29
C PRO A 140 -33.80 8.18 -45.25
N ALA A 141 -33.61 6.88 -45.53
CA ALA A 141 -32.69 6.05 -44.78
C ALA A 141 -31.26 6.58 -44.99
N GLY A 142 -30.64 7.10 -43.92
CA GLY A 142 -29.31 7.71 -44.04
C GLY A 142 -28.72 8.13 -42.71
N GLN A 143 -27.73 7.33 -42.27
CA GLN A 143 -26.69 7.61 -41.29
C GLN A 143 -27.10 7.66 -39.81
N ASN A 144 -27.08 6.47 -39.20
CA ASN A 144 -26.74 6.28 -37.80
C ASN A 144 -25.39 6.98 -37.51
N ARG A 145 -25.42 8.17 -36.93
CA ARG A 145 -24.29 8.64 -36.11
C ARG A 145 -24.44 7.97 -34.75
N ALA A 146 -23.83 6.80 -34.63
CA ALA A 146 -23.57 6.17 -33.36
C ALA A 146 -22.75 7.15 -32.51
N TYR A 147 -23.30 7.61 -31.40
CA TYR A 147 -22.47 8.14 -30.33
C TYR A 147 -21.58 6.99 -29.88
N SER A 148 -20.27 7.14 -30.03
CA SER A 148 -19.29 6.22 -29.47
C SER A 148 -19.43 6.31 -27.95
N GLN A 149 -20.17 5.39 -27.35
CA GLN A 149 -20.02 5.11 -25.93
C GLN A 149 -18.63 4.49 -25.77
N PRO A 150 -17.75 5.02 -24.90
CA PRO A 150 -16.59 4.23 -24.49
C PRO A 150 -17.12 2.95 -23.83
N ALA A 151 -16.61 1.80 -24.29
CA ALA A 151 -16.97 0.51 -23.73
C ALA A 151 -16.68 0.49 -22.22
N PRO A 152 -17.46 -0.25 -21.41
CA PRO A 152 -17.06 -0.51 -20.04
C PRO A 152 -15.74 -1.28 -20.09
N GLU A 153 -14.64 -0.64 -19.68
CA GLU A 153 -13.41 -1.36 -19.38
C GLU A 153 -13.74 -2.38 -18.30
N GLN A 154 -13.80 -3.65 -18.70
CA GLN A 154 -13.65 -4.75 -17.77
C GLN A 154 -12.22 -4.64 -17.25
N LYS A 155 -12.02 -3.94 -16.13
CA LYS A 155 -10.85 -4.15 -15.30
C LYS A 155 -10.90 -5.62 -14.90
N GLU A 156 -10.14 -6.44 -15.62
CA GLU A 156 -9.69 -7.72 -15.09
C GLU A 156 -9.17 -7.42 -13.70
N LYS A 157 -9.85 -7.92 -12.67
CA LYS A 157 -9.32 -7.93 -11.31
C LYS A 157 -7.95 -8.58 -11.45
N SER A 158 -6.89 -7.83 -11.16
CA SER A 158 -5.55 -8.40 -11.24
C SER A 158 -5.54 -9.62 -10.30
N THR A 159 -4.91 -10.70 -10.72
CA THR A 159 -4.77 -11.92 -9.89
C THR A 159 -4.18 -11.61 -8.52
N LEU A 160 -3.38 -10.54 -8.43
CA LEU A 160 -2.85 -9.96 -7.19
C LEU A 160 -3.96 -9.38 -6.28
N ASP A 161 -4.97 -8.71 -6.82
CA ASP A 161 -6.11 -8.21 -6.02
C ASP A 161 -6.96 -9.36 -5.46
N GLN A 162 -6.98 -10.52 -6.13
CA GLN A 162 -7.67 -11.72 -5.65
C GLN A 162 -6.86 -12.44 -4.56
N GLU A 163 -5.54 -12.57 -4.73
CA GLU A 163 -4.65 -13.16 -3.73
C GLU A 163 -4.59 -12.32 -2.44
N ILE A 164 -4.61 -10.99 -2.55
CA ILE A 164 -4.66 -10.09 -1.39
C ILE A 164 -6.01 -10.22 -0.65
N MET A 165 -7.13 -10.35 -1.36
CA MET A 165 -8.45 -10.54 -0.74
C MET A 165 -8.59 -11.92 -0.06
N GLU A 166 -8.02 -12.99 -0.62
CA GLU A 166 -8.01 -14.31 0.02
C GLU A 166 -7.13 -14.33 1.28
N PHE A 167 -6.00 -13.62 1.28
CA PHE A 167 -5.14 -13.52 2.46
C PHE A 167 -5.87 -12.85 3.64
N PHE A 168 -6.57 -11.74 3.42
CA PHE A 168 -7.34 -11.06 4.48
C PHE A 168 -8.55 -11.89 4.96
N GLN A 169 -9.21 -12.65 4.08
CA GLN A 169 -10.33 -13.51 4.48
C GLN A 169 -9.87 -14.77 5.24
N SER A 170 -8.67 -15.29 4.95
CA SER A 170 -8.11 -16.43 5.69
C SER A 170 -7.57 -16.07 7.09
N GLY A 171 -7.24 -14.80 7.34
CA GLY A 171 -6.73 -14.32 8.63
C GLY A 171 -7.80 -14.01 9.69
N GLU A 172 -9.08 -13.95 9.31
CA GLU A 172 -10.20 -13.72 10.25
C GLU A 172 -10.90 -15.02 10.71
N ALA A 173 -10.37 -16.19 10.35
CA ALA A 173 -10.97 -17.49 10.68
C ALA A 173 -10.21 -18.32 11.74
N GLU A 174 -9.11 -17.79 12.31
CA GLU A 174 -8.45 -18.40 13.47
C GLU A 174 -8.40 -17.41 14.65
N GLU A 175 -9.54 -17.27 15.34
CA GLU A 175 -9.59 -17.06 16.79
C GLU A 175 -10.80 -17.81 17.39
#